data_AF-A0A3E2V7W4-F1
#
_entry.id   AF-A0A3E2V7W4-F1
#
_cell.length_a   1.000
_cell.length_b   1.000
_cell.length_c   1.000
_cell.angle_alpha   90.00
_cell.angle_beta   90.00
_cell.angle_gamma   90.00
#
_symmetry.space_group_name_H-M   'P 1'
#
loop_
_entity.id
_entity.type
_entity.pdbx_description
1 polymer ?
#
loop_
_entity_poly.entity_id
_entity_poly.type
_entity_poly.pdbx_seq_one_letter_code
_entity_poly.pdbx_strand_id
1 'polypeptide(L)'
;MEEATIRPGYTIPTETDGTLSDYSAIEAAVNAHNQNAQPGEAYWGIRLCGAEYEVYEYGEVPQPPTAEELAAQKEAQQKAAAKQKAVDTLPETLAALQSAQTDTDTLMVDQEYRLTLLELGVTPEE
;
A
#
# COMPACT_ATOMS: atom_id res chain seq x y z
N MET A 1 35.77 37.53 8.09
CA MET A 1 35.62 36.10 8.39
C MET A 1 34.74 35.55 7.29
N GLU A 2 35.28 34.67 6.46
CA GLU A 2 34.45 33.91 5.51
C GLU A 2 33.50 33.05 6.35
N GLU A 3 32.19 33.28 6.24
CA GLU A 3 31.21 32.31 6.73
C GLU A 3 31.43 31.03 5.93
N ALA A 4 32.11 30.06 6.53
CA ALA A 4 32.27 28.75 5.92
C ALA A 4 30.87 28.20 5.69
N THR A 5 30.46 28.08 4.42
CA THR A 5 29.15 27.57 4.06
C THR A 5 29.07 26.10 4.44
N ILE A 6 28.38 25.80 5.54
CA ILE A 6 28.16 24.44 6.03
C ILE A 6 27.29 23.71 5.00
N ARG A 7 27.84 22.66 4.38
CA ARG A 7 27.23 21.84 3.33
C ARG A 7 27.92 20.48 3.26
N PRO A 8 27.41 19.49 2.51
CA PRO A 8 28.07 18.20 2.37
C PRO A 8 29.54 18.33 1.95
N GLY A 9 30.41 17.58 2.62
CA GLY A 9 31.87 17.70 2.51
C GLY A 9 32.51 18.71 3.46
N TYR A 10 31.72 19.44 4.26
CA TYR A 10 32.24 20.26 5.35
C TYR A 10 32.74 19.36 6.49
N THR A 11 34.00 19.55 6.90
CA THR A 11 34.60 18.88 8.04
C THR A 11 35.17 19.90 9.04
N ILE A 12 35.05 19.59 10.33
CA ILE A 12 35.67 20.36 11.41
C ILE A 12 36.10 19.42 12.54
N PRO A 13 37.29 19.56 13.11
CA PRO A 13 37.68 18.79 14.29
C PRO A 13 36.71 19.01 15.44
N THR A 14 36.46 18.00 16.27
CA THR A 14 35.59 18.12 17.45
C THR A 14 36.21 19.00 18.53
N GLU A 15 37.54 19.10 18.55
CA GLU A 15 38.30 19.96 19.45
C GLU A 15 39.43 20.64 18.69
N THR A 16 39.55 21.96 18.84
CA THR A 16 40.69 22.74 18.33
C THR A 16 41.37 23.42 19.52
N ASP A 17 42.64 23.11 19.75
CA ASP A 17 43.43 23.72 20.84
C ASP A 17 42.78 23.59 22.24
N GLY A 18 42.14 22.44 22.52
CA GLY A 18 41.45 22.17 23.79
C GLY A 18 40.09 22.86 23.95
N THR A 19 39.58 23.51 22.90
CA THR A 19 38.23 24.08 22.85
C THR A 19 37.32 23.20 22.00
N LEU A 20 36.16 22.81 22.53
CA LEU A 20 35.16 22.05 21.79
C LEU A 20 34.62 22.89 20.64
N SER A 21 34.59 22.33 19.42
CA SER A 21 34.08 23.02 18.24
C SER A 21 32.56 23.17 18.27
N ASP A 22 32.06 24.22 17.61
CA ASP A 22 30.64 24.60 17.58
C ASP A 22 29.77 23.62 16.77
N TYR A 23 29.54 22.43 17.33
CA TYR A 23 28.58 21.45 16.79
C TYR A 23 27.19 22.07 16.61
N SER A 24 26.79 22.98 17.51
CA SER A 24 25.51 23.71 17.46
C SER A 24 25.32 24.48 16.14
N ALA A 25 26.38 25.05 15.58
CA ALA A 25 26.30 25.76 14.30
C ALA A 25 26.07 24.79 13.13
N ILE A 26 26.73 23.63 13.16
CA ILE A 26 26.56 22.57 12.16
C ILE A 26 25.14 22.00 12.22
N GLU A 27 24.66 21.70 13.42
CA GLU A 27 23.31 21.20 13.64
C GLU A 27 22.26 22.19 13.17
N ALA A 28 22.41 23.48 13.52
CA ALA A 28 21.49 24.53 13.09
C ALA A 28 21.42 24.64 11.56
N ALA A 29 22.57 24.60 10.87
CA ALA A 29 22.61 24.66 9.41
C ALA A 29 22.00 23.42 8.75
N VAL A 30 22.34 22.22 9.22
CA VAL A 30 21.80 20.96 8.70
C VAL A 30 20.29 20.88 8.93
N ASN A 31 19.82 21.27 10.11
CA ASN A 31 18.40 21.30 10.42
C ASN A 31 17.65 22.35 9.58
N ALA A 32 18.22 23.54 9.38
CA ALA A 32 17.65 24.56 8.51
C ALA A 32 17.56 24.10 7.06
N HIS A 33 18.59 23.42 6.53
CA HIS A 33 18.54 22.81 5.20
C HIS A 33 17.43 21.76 5.11
N ASN A 34 17.42 20.79 6.03
CA ASN A 34 16.46 19.68 6.01
C ASN A 34 15.00 20.13 6.18
N GLN A 35 14.73 21.21 6.92
CA GLN A 35 13.40 21.79 7.05
C GLN A 35 12.89 22.44 5.76
N ASN A 36 13.80 22.97 4.93
CA ASN A 36 13.45 23.64 3.68
C ASN A 36 13.65 22.75 2.44
N ALA A 37 14.22 21.55 2.62
CA ALA A 37 14.48 20.61 1.55
C ALA A 37 13.18 20.19 0.84
N GLN A 38 13.17 20.31 -0.48
CA GLN A 38 12.04 19.97 -1.33
C GLN A 38 12.06 18.46 -1.66
N PRO A 39 10.90 17.88 -2.05
CA PRO A 39 10.84 16.48 -2.47
C PRO A 39 11.83 16.15 -3.60
N GLY A 40 12.67 15.13 -3.38
CA GLY A 40 13.77 14.75 -4.28
C GLY A 40 15.10 15.48 -4.02
N GLU A 41 15.17 16.43 -3.08
CA GLU A 41 16.46 16.96 -2.62
C GLU A 41 17.09 16.05 -1.56
N ALA A 42 18.41 16.10 -1.45
CA ALA A 42 19.13 15.34 -0.44
C ALA A 42 18.93 15.95 0.96
N TYR A 43 18.63 15.10 1.94
CA TYR A 43 18.82 15.48 3.34
C TYR A 43 20.30 15.55 3.64
N TRP A 44 20.66 16.37 4.62
CA TRP A 44 22.00 16.41 5.18
C TRP A 44 22.01 15.70 6.53
N GLY A 45 23.08 14.95 6.78
CA GLY A 45 23.38 14.34 8.05
C GLY A 45 24.70 14.86 8.61
N ILE A 46 24.87 14.73 9.92
CA ILE A 46 26.16 14.95 10.58
C ILE A 46 26.64 13.60 11.07
N ARG A 47 27.88 13.25 10.74
CA ARG A 47 28.54 12.05 11.27
C ARG A 47 29.83 12.44 11.97
N LEU A 48 30.19 11.64 12.98
CA LEU A 48 31.47 11.74 13.64
C LEU A 48 32.44 10.76 12.97
N CYS A 49 33.45 11.28 12.28
CA CYS A 49 34.51 10.48 11.65
C CYS A 49 35.82 10.71 12.40
N GLY A 50 36.14 9.81 13.34
CA GLY A 50 37.30 9.98 14.22
C GLY A 50 37.10 11.15 15.17
N ALA A 51 37.98 12.15 15.09
CA ALA A 51 37.92 13.39 15.87
C ALA A 51 37.37 14.57 15.06
N GLU A 52 36.58 14.31 14.01
CA GLU A 52 36.02 15.35 13.15
C GLU A 52 34.51 15.15 12.93
N TYR A 53 33.75 16.24 12.98
CA TYR A 53 32.39 16.28 12.47
C TYR A 53 32.41 16.47 10.96
N GLU A 54 31.62 15.67 10.25
CA GLU A 54 31.47 15.75 8.80
C GLU A 54 29.99 15.86 8.44
N VAL A 55 29.67 16.83 7.59
CA VAL A 55 28.35 16.94 6.97
C VAL A 55 28.34 16.12 5.69
N TYR A 56 27.32 15.28 5.51
CA TYR A 56 27.19 14.38 4.35
C TYR A 56 25.75 14.31 3.88
N GLU A 57 25.53 13.82 2.65
CA GLU A 57 24.18 13.59 2.11
C GLU A 57 23.58 12.31 2.69
N TYR A 58 22.39 12.41 3.28
CA TYR A 58 21.67 11.35 4.00
C TYR A 58 20.34 11.02 3.31
N GLY A 59 20.41 10.42 2.12
CA GLY A 59 19.21 10.07 1.35
C GLY A 59 18.43 11.29 0.86
N GLU A 60 17.21 11.07 0.36
CA GLU A 60 16.41 12.08 -0.32
C GLU A 60 15.07 12.32 0.41
N VAL A 61 14.56 13.54 0.31
CA VAL A 61 13.21 13.89 0.72
C VAL A 61 12.23 13.05 -0.11
N PRO A 62 11.34 12.27 0.51
CA PRO A 62 10.43 11.41 -0.22
C PRO A 62 9.55 12.22 -1.18
N GLN A 63 9.49 11.78 -2.42
CA GLN A 63 8.62 12.40 -3.41
C GLN A 63 7.16 12.03 -3.13
N PRO A 64 6.22 12.98 -3.19
CA PRO A 64 4.81 12.64 -3.16
C PRO A 64 4.50 11.73 -4.36
N PRO A 65 3.60 10.74 -4.21
CA PRO A 65 3.25 9.85 -5.30
C PRO A 65 2.71 10.66 -6.48
N THR A 66 3.07 10.26 -7.69
CA THR A 66 2.55 10.87 -8.90
C THR A 66 1.04 10.62 -9.04
N ALA A 67 0.38 11.44 -9.87
CA ALA A 67 -1.04 11.25 -10.16
C ALA A 67 -1.33 9.85 -10.76
N GLU A 68 -0.40 9.32 -11.56
CA GLU A 68 -0.49 7.98 -12.14
C GLU A 68 -0.38 6.89 -11.07
N GLU A 69 0.60 6.98 -10.17
CA GLU A 69 0.74 6.04 -9.05
C GLU A 69 -0.48 6.07 -8.13
N LEU A 70 -1.02 7.26 -7.87
CA LEU A 70 -2.23 7.41 -7.07
C LEU A 70 -3.45 6.81 -7.77
N ALA A 71 -3.58 6.97 -9.09
CA ALA A 71 -4.64 6.34 -9.87
C ALA A 71 -4.51 4.81 -9.86
N ALA A 72 -3.30 4.28 -10.06
CA ALA A 72 -3.02 2.86 -10.00
C ALA A 72 -3.33 2.27 -8.61
N GLN A 73 -2.97 2.97 -7.54
CA GLN A 73 -3.31 2.56 -6.18
C GLN A 73 -4.82 2.50 -5.94
N LYS A 74 -5.57 3.51 -6.42
CA LYS A 74 -7.04 3.53 -6.32
C LYS A 74 -7.67 2.39 -7.12
N GLU A 75 -7.22 2.13 -8.34
CA GLU A 75 -7.71 1.01 -9.14
C GLU A 75 -7.42 -0.34 -8.48
N ALA A 76 -6.20 -0.52 -7.96
CA ALA A 76 -5.84 -1.74 -7.23
C ALA A 76 -6.74 -1.96 -6.00
N GLN A 77 -7.01 -0.90 -5.23
CA GLN A 77 -7.91 -0.96 -4.07
C GLN A 77 -9.36 -1.27 -4.47
N GLN A 78 -9.87 -0.65 -5.54
CA GLN A 78 -11.22 -0.93 -6.06
C GLN A 78 -11.34 -2.37 -6.56
N LYS A 79 -10.33 -2.88 -7.27
CA LYS A 79 -10.28 -4.27 -7.74
C LYS A 79 -10.21 -5.26 -6.59
N ALA A 80 -9.43 -4.95 -5.55
CA ALA A 80 -9.37 -5.77 -4.34
C ALA A 80 -10.73 -5.79 -3.61
N ALA A 81 -11.38 -4.64 -3.47
CA ALA A 81 -12.71 -4.55 -2.87
C ALA A 81 -13.78 -5.31 -3.69
N ALA A 82 -13.76 -5.20 -5.02
CA ALA A 82 -14.66 -5.94 -5.89
C ALA A 82 -14.46 -7.47 -5.78
N LYS A 83 -13.19 -7.93 -5.73
CA LYS A 83 -12.88 -9.33 -5.49
C LYS A 83 -13.38 -9.81 -4.13
N GLN A 84 -13.14 -9.03 -3.07
CA GLN A 84 -13.60 -9.39 -1.74
C GLN A 84 -15.13 -9.49 -1.68
N LYS A 85 -15.84 -8.54 -2.30
CA LYS A 85 -17.30 -8.58 -2.41
C LYS A 85 -17.77 -9.83 -3.16
N ALA A 86 -17.13 -10.16 -4.28
CA ALA A 86 -17.46 -11.38 -5.02
C ALA A 86 -17.31 -12.62 -4.15
N VAL A 87 -16.16 -12.75 -3.45
CA VAL A 87 -15.88 -13.87 -2.53
C VAL A 87 -16.91 -13.97 -1.41
N ASP A 88 -17.29 -12.83 -0.82
CA ASP A 88 -18.30 -12.77 0.25
C ASP A 88 -19.69 -13.22 -0.25
N THR A 89 -20.04 -12.87 -1.49
CA THR A 89 -21.32 -13.28 -2.10
C THR A 89 -21.32 -14.69 -2.67
N LEU A 90 -20.17 -15.35 -2.83
CA LEU A 90 -20.08 -16.72 -3.36
C LEU A 90 -21.01 -17.72 -2.64
N PRO A 91 -21.01 -17.85 -1.30
CA PRO A 91 -21.88 -18.81 -0.62
C PRO A 91 -23.37 -18.57 -0.89
N GLU A 92 -23.81 -17.31 -0.94
CA GLU A 92 -25.20 -16.98 -1.28
C GLU A 92 -25.53 -17.36 -2.73
N THR A 93 -24.64 -17.03 -3.68
CA THR A 93 -24.83 -17.41 -5.08
C THR A 93 -24.84 -18.92 -5.28
N LEU A 94 -24.01 -19.67 -4.54
CA LEU A 94 -24.00 -21.13 -4.56
C LEU A 94 -25.30 -21.70 -3.98
N ALA A 95 -25.79 -21.17 -2.86
CA ALA A 95 -27.05 -21.59 -2.27
C ALA A 95 -28.23 -21.32 -3.23
N ALA A 96 -28.25 -20.16 -3.89
CA ALA A 96 -29.26 -19.82 -4.89
C ALA A 96 -29.24 -20.79 -6.09
N LEU A 97 -28.05 -21.13 -6.60
CA LEU A 97 -27.89 -22.10 -7.69
C LEU A 97 -28.33 -23.51 -7.27
N GLN A 98 -27.95 -23.97 -6.08
CA GLN A 98 -28.38 -25.27 -5.55
C GLN A 98 -29.89 -25.36 -5.34
N SER A 99 -30.52 -24.26 -4.89
CA SER A 99 -31.97 -24.17 -4.76
C SER A 99 -32.67 -24.28 -6.11
N ALA A 100 -32.22 -23.50 -7.10
CA ALA A 100 -32.76 -23.55 -8.46
C ALA A 100 -32.59 -24.93 -9.12
N GLN A 101 -31.47 -25.61 -8.84
CA GLN A 101 -31.24 -26.97 -9.31
C GLN A 101 -32.23 -27.96 -8.67
N THR A 102 -32.42 -27.88 -7.35
CA THR A 102 -33.38 -28.74 -6.63
C THR A 102 -34.82 -28.55 -7.13
N ASP A 103 -35.21 -27.30 -7.40
CA ASP A 103 -36.54 -26.98 -7.97
C ASP A 103 -36.72 -27.64 -9.35
N THR A 104 -35.70 -27.53 -10.21
CA THR A 104 -35.70 -28.17 -11.53
C THR A 104 -35.77 -29.68 -11.45
N ASP A 105 -35.00 -30.30 -10.54
CA ASP A 105 -34.97 -31.75 -10.33
C ASP A 105 -36.33 -32.27 -9.86
N THR A 106 -36.97 -31.55 -8.93
CA THR A 106 -38.31 -31.88 -8.42
C THR A 106 -39.37 -31.86 -9.53
N LEU A 107 -39.35 -30.85 -10.40
CA LEU A 107 -40.28 -30.75 -11.53
C LEU A 107 -40.06 -31.85 -12.58
N MET A 108 -38.82 -32.26 -12.78
CA MET A 108 -38.47 -33.33 -13.71
C MET A 108 -38.95 -34.71 -13.19
N VAL A 109 -38.76 -34.98 -11.90
CA VAL A 109 -39.26 -36.20 -11.25
C VAL A 109 -40.80 -36.27 -11.30
N ASP A 110 -41.51 -35.17 -11.03
CA ASP A 110 -42.98 -35.12 -11.17
C ASP A 110 -43.42 -35.44 -12.60
N GLN A 111 -42.73 -34.85 -13.60
CA GLN A 111 -43.03 -35.11 -15.00
C GLN A 111 -42.81 -36.58 -15.37
N GLU A 112 -41.69 -37.19 -14.98
CA GLU A 112 -41.41 -38.61 -15.24
C GLU A 112 -42.44 -39.52 -14.56
N TYR A 113 -42.84 -39.20 -13.32
CA TYR A 113 -43.88 -39.94 -12.61
C TYR A 113 -45.22 -39.89 -13.37
N ARG A 114 -45.64 -38.71 -13.81
CA ARG A 114 -46.88 -38.53 -14.58
C ARG A 114 -46.85 -39.27 -15.92
N LEU A 115 -45.71 -39.27 -16.62
CA LEU A 115 -45.54 -40.02 -17.87
C LEU A 115 -45.64 -41.53 -17.64
N THR A 116 -45.03 -42.04 -16.55
CA THR A 116 -45.05 -43.47 -16.21
C THR A 116 -46.48 -43.97 -15.93
N LEU A 117 -47.29 -43.20 -15.21
CA LEU A 117 -48.70 -43.55 -14.96
C LEU A 117 -49.52 -43.62 -16.25
N LEU A 118 -49.31 -42.64 -17.15
CA LEU A 118 -49.98 -42.63 -18.46
C LEU A 118 -49.59 -43.84 -19.32
N GLU A 119 -48.30 -44.23 -19.32
CA GLU A 119 -47.82 -45.41 -20.05
C GLU A 119 -48.43 -46.71 -19.52
N LEU A 120 -48.66 -46.79 -18.21
CA LEU A 120 -49.35 -47.91 -17.56
C LEU A 120 -50.89 -47.88 -17.74
N GLY A 121 -51.44 -46.85 -18.39
CA GLY A 121 -52.88 -46.68 -18.58
C GLY A 121 -53.64 -46.32 -17.29
N VAL A 122 -52.93 -45.85 -16.26
CA VAL A 122 -53.51 -45.42 -14.99
C VAL A 122 -53.72 -43.92 -15.03
N THR A 123 -54.98 -43.47 -15.01
CA THR A 123 -55.30 -42.05 -14.79
C THR A 123 -55.28 -41.76 -13.30
N PRO A 124 -54.61 -40.69 -12.83
CA PRO A 124 -54.65 -40.33 -11.42
C PRO A 124 -56.11 -40.08 -11.01
N GLU A 125 -56.57 -40.74 -9.94
CA GLU A 125 -57.83 -40.39 -9.26
C GLU A 125 -57.68 -38.98 -8.66
N GLU A 126 -58.68 -38.12 -8.86
CA GLU A 126 -58.70 -36.71 -8.41
C GLU A 126 -58.66 -36.54 -6.88
#